data_AF-A0A085BMS5-F1
#
_entry.id   AF-A0A085BMS5-F1
#
_cell.length_a   1.000
_cell.length_b   1.000
_cell.length_c   1.000
_cell.angle_alpha   90.00
_cell.angle_beta   90.00
_cell.angle_gamma   90.00
#
_symmetry.space_group_name_H-M   'P 1'
#
loop_
_entity.id
_entity.type
_entity.pdbx_description
1 polymer ?
#
loop_
_entity_poly.entity_id
_entity_poly.type
_entity_poly.pdbx_seq_one_letter_code
_entity_poly.pdbx_strand_id
1 'polypeptide(L)'
;MITTKYFNYKQIANLAGLHLVWLTAWSTFVAAIYYFFEWQWMTIPLVPLTLVGTAVAFFVGFKSNQAYDRLWEARKIWGAIVNSSRSFTSMLAAFDTEKGEMHYIKDLKKQIVYRHIAWLYTLRDQLLIPTEWEHMSLERHFGSINFKRHRQIKAGFPDYSRTPLFQKRYLSDDEFELQEKYKNFATYLISKQAKDLSHLKRHNVITDFEHMQLQTCQNDFYDYQGQAERIKKFPSPRQFANSGFIFIVIFIILLPLGLVSEFSKLGDWGIWTCIPFCVIVGWIYIIMELVGDYSENPFGGLMFDIPMLSICRTIEIDLLQIIGEHDDLPEPIGSKNGVLI
;
A
#
# COMPACT_ATOMS: atom_id res chain seq x y z
N MET A 1 6.60 2.18 -2.73
CA MET A 1 6.38 3.20 -3.77
C MET A 1 7.51 3.28 -4.79
N ILE A 2 7.21 3.14 -6.08
CA ILE A 2 8.15 3.38 -7.18
C ILE A 2 8.49 4.87 -7.24
N THR A 3 9.77 5.20 -7.28
CA THR A 3 10.27 6.58 -7.36
C THR A 3 10.85 6.92 -8.74
N THR A 4 10.98 5.95 -9.63
CA THR A 4 11.54 6.14 -10.97
C THR A 4 10.49 6.65 -11.96
N LYS A 5 10.88 7.62 -12.81
CA LYS A 5 10.01 8.19 -13.85
C LYS A 5 9.61 7.18 -14.94
N TYR A 6 10.43 6.15 -15.16
CA TYR A 6 10.19 5.09 -16.13
C TYR A 6 10.09 3.74 -15.43
N PHE A 7 9.15 2.91 -15.86
CA PHE A 7 9.05 1.53 -15.39
C PHE A 7 10.22 0.72 -15.93
N ASN A 8 10.88 -0.04 -15.05
CA ASN A 8 11.89 -0.99 -15.48
C ASN A 8 11.19 -2.14 -16.22
N TYR A 9 11.56 -2.42 -17.47
CA TYR A 9 10.99 -3.54 -18.24
C TYR A 9 11.05 -4.87 -17.49
N LYS A 10 12.06 -5.07 -16.63
CA LYS A 10 12.15 -6.25 -15.74
C LYS A 10 11.04 -6.31 -14.70
N GLN A 11 10.58 -5.17 -14.18
CA GLN A 11 9.47 -5.12 -13.21
C GLN A 11 8.14 -5.46 -13.89
N ILE A 12 7.89 -4.91 -15.08
CA ILE A 12 6.70 -5.23 -15.87
C ILE A 12 6.71 -6.72 -16.27
N ALA A 13 7.85 -7.25 -16.70
CA ALA A 13 8.00 -8.65 -17.04
C ALA A 13 7.82 -9.57 -15.82
N ASN A 14 8.29 -9.17 -14.63
CA ASN A 14 8.05 -9.94 -13.40
C ASN A 14 6.57 -9.91 -12.98
N LEU A 15 5.88 -8.79 -13.22
CA LEU A 15 4.47 -8.61 -12.87
C LEU A 15 3.55 -9.40 -13.80
N ALA A 16 3.71 -9.23 -15.11
CA ALA A 16 2.76 -9.70 -16.12
C ALA A 16 3.37 -10.61 -17.21
N GLY A 17 4.68 -10.89 -17.16
CA GLY A 17 5.38 -11.65 -18.21
C GLY A 17 4.97 -13.11 -18.33
N LEU A 18 4.62 -13.76 -17.21
CA LEU A 18 4.07 -15.13 -17.25
C LEU A 18 2.74 -15.17 -18.03
N HIS A 19 1.98 -14.07 -18.03
CA HIS A 19 0.70 -14.02 -18.72
C HIS A 19 0.86 -14.03 -20.23
N LEU A 20 1.95 -13.47 -20.76
CA LEU A 20 2.26 -13.53 -22.19
C LEU A 20 2.37 -14.98 -22.69
N VAL A 21 2.91 -15.89 -21.89
CA VAL A 21 3.12 -17.29 -22.29
C VAL A 21 1.79 -18.00 -22.53
N TRP A 22 0.87 -17.95 -21.57
CA TRP A 22 -0.41 -18.65 -21.73
C TRP A 22 -1.34 -17.93 -22.70
N LEU A 23 -1.30 -16.60 -22.79
CA LEU A 23 -2.03 -15.83 -23.82
C LEU A 23 -1.58 -16.28 -25.21
N THR A 24 -0.27 -16.37 -25.42
CA THR A 24 0.29 -16.82 -26.71
C THR A 24 -0.10 -18.26 -26.99
N ALA A 25 -0.01 -19.16 -26.01
CA ALA A 25 -0.43 -20.55 -26.15
C ALA A 25 -1.91 -20.67 -26.54
N TRP A 26 -2.79 -19.92 -25.87
CA TRP A 26 -4.23 -19.93 -26.17
C TRP A 26 -4.55 -19.35 -27.55
N SER A 27 -3.99 -18.18 -27.89
CA SER A 27 -4.21 -17.58 -29.21
C SER A 27 -3.64 -18.45 -30.35
N THR A 28 -2.49 -19.10 -30.12
CA THR A 28 -1.91 -20.03 -31.09
C THR A 28 -2.78 -21.27 -31.26
N PHE A 29 -3.32 -21.81 -30.17
CA PHE A 29 -4.22 -22.96 -30.21
C PHE A 29 -5.47 -22.67 -31.04
N VAL A 30 -6.13 -21.53 -30.80
CA VAL A 30 -7.32 -21.11 -31.57
C VAL A 30 -6.98 -20.89 -33.05
N ALA A 31 -5.89 -20.17 -33.35
CA ALA A 31 -5.44 -19.94 -34.72
C ALA A 31 -5.10 -21.25 -35.46
N ALA A 32 -4.44 -22.19 -34.78
CA ALA A 32 -4.10 -23.50 -35.34
C ALA A 32 -5.36 -24.33 -35.63
N ILE A 33 -6.35 -24.36 -34.73
CA ILE A 33 -7.59 -25.08 -35.02
C ILE A 33 -8.33 -24.46 -36.21
N TYR A 34 -8.40 -23.14 -36.25
CA TYR A 34 -9.05 -22.43 -37.36
C TYR A 34 -8.36 -22.72 -38.70
N TYR A 35 -7.02 -22.74 -38.74
CA TYR A 35 -6.24 -22.98 -39.96
C TYR A 35 -6.23 -24.44 -40.41
N PHE A 36 -5.93 -25.39 -39.51
CA PHE A 36 -5.72 -26.80 -39.90
C PHE A 36 -7.00 -27.63 -39.97
N PHE A 37 -7.99 -27.33 -39.12
CA PHE A 37 -9.25 -28.10 -39.05
C PHE A 37 -10.40 -27.38 -39.76
N GLU A 38 -10.15 -26.21 -40.35
CA GLU A 38 -11.14 -25.36 -41.03
C GLU A 38 -12.42 -25.15 -40.19
N TRP A 39 -12.28 -25.15 -38.86
CA TRP A 39 -13.42 -25.16 -37.95
C TRP A 39 -13.99 -23.75 -37.77
N GLN A 40 -14.65 -23.25 -38.82
CA GLN A 40 -15.18 -21.88 -38.88
C GLN A 40 -16.34 -21.64 -37.90
N TRP A 41 -17.01 -22.69 -37.44
CA TRP A 41 -18.15 -22.62 -36.49
C TRP A 41 -17.77 -22.17 -35.08
N MET A 42 -16.49 -22.20 -34.70
CA MET A 42 -16.06 -21.68 -33.40
C MET A 42 -16.04 -20.15 -33.32
N THR A 43 -16.11 -19.48 -34.47
CA THR A 43 -15.94 -18.04 -34.55
C THR A 43 -17.16 -17.33 -33.99
N ILE A 44 -16.91 -16.25 -33.26
CA ILE A 44 -17.95 -15.38 -32.73
C ILE A 44 -17.99 -14.08 -33.54
N PRO A 45 -19.17 -13.48 -33.75
CA PRO A 45 -19.23 -12.20 -34.47
C PRO A 45 -18.44 -11.11 -33.74
N LEU A 46 -17.75 -10.26 -34.49
CA LEU A 46 -16.88 -9.21 -33.94
C LEU A 46 -17.67 -8.20 -33.08
N VAL A 47 -18.89 -7.82 -33.49
CA VAL A 47 -19.68 -6.77 -32.83
C VAL A 47 -20.03 -7.12 -31.37
N PRO A 48 -20.55 -8.32 -31.04
CA PRO A 48 -20.67 -8.77 -29.65
C PRO A 48 -19.34 -8.76 -28.88
N LEU A 49 -18.24 -9.20 -29.50
CA LEU A 49 -16.92 -9.22 -28.84
C LEU A 49 -16.44 -7.81 -28.46
N THR A 50 -16.58 -6.83 -29.37
CA THR A 50 -16.17 -5.44 -29.10
C THR A 50 -17.07 -4.78 -28.07
N LEU A 51 -18.36 -5.10 -28.04
CA LEU A 51 -19.28 -4.64 -27.00
C LEU A 51 -18.87 -5.19 -25.62
N VAL A 52 -18.57 -6.49 -25.51
CA VAL A 52 -18.08 -7.10 -24.27
C VAL A 52 -16.76 -6.46 -23.85
N GLY A 53 -15.80 -6.32 -24.77
CA GLY A 53 -14.51 -5.67 -24.48
C GLY A 53 -14.67 -4.25 -23.96
N THR A 54 -15.53 -3.45 -24.60
CA THR A 54 -15.82 -2.08 -24.17
C THR A 54 -16.41 -2.06 -22.75
N ALA A 55 -17.39 -2.92 -22.47
CA ALA A 55 -18.00 -3.03 -21.14
C ALA A 55 -16.96 -3.44 -20.06
N VAL A 56 -16.09 -4.41 -20.38
CA VAL A 56 -15.00 -4.85 -19.49
C VAL A 56 -14.01 -3.70 -19.25
N ALA A 57 -13.62 -2.95 -20.28
CA ALA A 57 -12.70 -1.82 -20.14
C ALA A 57 -13.26 -0.75 -19.22
N PHE A 58 -14.54 -0.39 -19.39
CA PHE A 58 -15.21 0.54 -18.48
C PHE A 58 -15.21 0.02 -17.04
N PHE A 59 -15.58 -1.25 -16.84
CA PHE A 59 -15.63 -1.86 -15.51
C PHE A 59 -14.26 -1.83 -14.82
N VAL A 60 -13.21 -2.27 -15.51
CA VAL A 60 -11.83 -2.29 -14.98
C VAL A 60 -11.33 -0.86 -14.73
N GLY A 61 -11.70 0.09 -15.59
CA GLY A 61 -11.41 1.51 -15.39
C GLY A 61 -12.03 2.05 -14.09
N PHE A 62 -13.31 1.76 -13.84
CA PHE A 62 -13.97 2.14 -12.59
C PHE A 62 -13.33 1.49 -11.36
N LYS A 63 -13.01 0.18 -11.43
CA LYS A 63 -12.32 -0.53 -10.35
C LYS A 63 -10.95 0.10 -10.06
N SER A 64 -10.18 0.39 -11.11
CA SER A 64 -8.85 1.01 -11.00
C SER A 64 -8.92 2.41 -10.38
N ASN A 65 -9.93 3.22 -10.73
CA ASN A 65 -10.14 4.52 -10.13
C ASN A 65 -10.47 4.42 -8.64
N GLN A 66 -11.33 3.48 -8.24
CA GLN A 66 -11.63 3.27 -6.81
C GLN A 66 -10.40 2.82 -6.02
N ALA A 67 -9.58 1.94 -6.59
CA ALA A 67 -8.33 1.51 -5.97
C ALA A 67 -7.34 2.68 -5.84
N TYR A 68 -7.22 3.51 -6.88
CA TYR A 68 -6.41 4.72 -6.85
C TYR A 68 -6.88 5.71 -5.77
N ASP A 69 -8.20 5.91 -5.63
CA ASP A 69 -8.75 6.80 -4.60
C ASP A 69 -8.41 6.32 -3.18
N ARG A 70 -8.44 5.00 -2.93
CA ARG A 70 -8.00 4.41 -1.65
C ARG A 70 -6.51 4.66 -1.40
N LEU A 71 -5.67 4.45 -2.41
CA LEU A 71 -4.23 4.72 -2.32
C LEU A 71 -3.96 6.22 -2.05
N TRP A 72 -4.70 7.10 -2.72
CA TRP A 72 -4.62 8.54 -2.52
C TRP A 72 -5.10 8.97 -1.13
N GLU A 73 -6.21 8.41 -0.63
CA GLU A 73 -6.70 8.64 0.73
C GLU A 73 -5.65 8.24 1.76
N ALA A 74 -5.09 7.04 1.64
CA ALA A 74 -4.02 6.56 2.51
C ALA A 74 -2.79 7.49 2.46
N ARG A 75 -2.43 8.04 1.29
CA ARG A 75 -1.32 8.99 1.17
C ARG A 75 -1.63 10.32 1.87
N LYS A 76 -2.85 10.83 1.75
CA LYS A 76 -3.30 12.04 2.46
C LYS A 76 -3.23 11.84 3.97
N ILE A 77 -3.68 10.69 4.47
CA ILE A 77 -3.63 10.35 5.90
C ILE A 77 -2.19 10.38 6.42
N TRP A 78 -1.26 9.67 5.77
CA TRP A 78 0.15 9.68 6.18
C TRP A 78 0.80 11.07 6.05
N GLY A 79 0.42 11.86 5.04
CA GLY A 79 0.87 13.26 4.93
C GLY A 79 0.34 14.15 6.05
N ALA A 80 -0.89 13.95 6.49
CA ALA A 80 -1.48 14.65 7.63
C ALA A 80 -0.79 14.23 8.95
N ILE A 81 -0.49 12.95 9.11
CA ILE A 81 0.32 12.44 10.24
C ILE A 81 1.68 13.16 10.29
N VAL A 82 2.38 13.31 9.17
CA VAL A 82 3.67 14.06 9.12
C VAL A 82 3.50 15.48 9.66
N ASN A 83 2.51 16.21 9.15
CA ASN A 83 2.30 17.61 9.52
C ASN A 83 1.90 17.76 10.99
N SER A 84 0.89 17.01 11.46
CA SER A 84 0.44 17.09 12.85
C SER A 84 1.51 16.61 13.83
N SER A 85 2.36 15.64 13.47
CA SER A 85 3.49 15.19 14.29
C SER A 85 4.52 16.31 14.51
N ARG A 86 4.86 17.03 13.43
CA ARG A 86 5.77 18.19 13.49
C ARG A 86 5.15 19.31 14.33
N SER A 87 3.91 19.69 14.06
CA SER A 87 3.20 20.73 14.83
C SER A 87 3.12 20.39 16.32
N PHE A 88 2.73 19.16 16.66
CA PHE A 88 2.66 18.67 18.03
C PHE A 88 4.00 18.79 18.75
N THR A 89 5.08 18.34 18.11
CA THR A 89 6.42 18.34 18.72
C THR A 89 7.00 19.74 18.82
N SER A 90 6.81 20.58 17.80
CA SER A 90 7.23 21.99 17.84
C SER A 90 6.54 22.78 18.94
N MET A 91 5.22 22.59 19.11
CA MET A 91 4.47 23.21 20.21
C MET A 91 4.97 22.72 21.57
N LEU A 92 5.11 21.40 21.73
CA LEU A 92 5.59 20.81 22.98
C LEU A 92 7.00 21.29 23.36
N ALA A 93 7.88 21.44 22.37
CA ALA A 93 9.23 21.96 22.56
C ALA A 93 9.24 23.45 22.92
N ALA A 94 8.34 24.26 22.32
CA ALA A 94 8.28 25.71 22.52
C ALA A 94 7.64 26.14 23.86
N PHE A 95 6.68 25.37 24.39
CA PHE A 95 5.94 25.76 25.60
C PHE A 95 6.76 25.52 26.86
N ASP A 96 7.44 26.53 27.40
CA ASP A 96 8.25 26.43 28.62
C ASP A 96 7.68 27.24 29.79
N THR A 97 8.05 26.81 31.00
CA THR A 97 7.84 27.58 32.24
C THR A 97 9.14 28.16 32.78
N GLU A 98 9.06 29.37 33.33
CA GLU A 98 10.16 30.10 33.96
C GLU A 98 10.69 29.48 35.29
N LYS A 99 10.12 28.38 35.80
CA LYS A 99 10.40 27.89 37.18
C LYS A 99 11.07 26.52 37.26
N GLY A 100 12.33 26.53 37.71
CA GLY A 100 12.92 25.61 38.71
C GLY A 100 13.23 24.16 38.33
N GLU A 101 12.32 23.43 37.66
CA GLU A 101 12.44 21.98 37.41
C GLU A 101 12.75 21.65 35.94
N MET A 102 13.67 22.42 35.34
CA MET A 102 13.94 22.40 33.90
C MET A 102 14.37 21.01 33.38
N HIS A 103 15.09 20.20 34.16
CA HIS A 103 15.57 18.88 33.72
C HIS A 103 14.44 17.84 33.66
N TYR A 104 13.66 17.70 34.74
CA TYR A 104 12.56 16.73 34.80
C TYR A 104 11.48 17.00 33.74
N ILE A 105 11.13 18.27 33.54
CA ILE A 105 10.17 18.69 32.50
C ILE A 105 10.70 18.36 31.10
N LYS A 106 11.99 18.63 30.85
CA LYS A 106 12.63 18.30 29.58
C LYS A 106 12.62 16.80 29.31
N ASP A 107 12.92 15.98 30.31
CA ASP A 107 12.86 14.52 30.21
C ASP A 107 11.42 14.03 29.93
N LEU A 108 10.41 14.61 30.59
CA LEU A 108 9.02 14.25 30.37
C LEU A 108 8.55 14.63 28.95
N LYS A 109 8.87 15.83 28.47
CA LYS A 109 8.59 16.25 27.08
C LYS A 109 9.25 15.31 26.07
N LYS A 110 10.52 14.96 26.30
CA LYS A 110 11.26 13.99 25.48
C LYS A 110 10.59 12.62 25.47
N GLN A 111 10.14 12.11 26.62
CA GLN A 111 9.38 10.86 26.68
C GLN A 111 8.07 10.91 25.88
N ILE A 112 7.35 12.04 25.90
CA ILE A 112 6.12 12.20 25.11
C ILE A 112 6.43 12.09 23.61
N VAL A 113 7.52 12.71 23.14
CA VAL A 113 7.98 12.63 21.75
C VAL A 113 8.44 11.22 21.38
N TYR A 114 9.16 10.55 22.27
CA TYR A 114 9.57 9.15 22.08
C TYR A 114 8.36 8.21 21.97
N ARG A 115 7.33 8.38 22.82
CA ARG A 115 6.06 7.64 22.69
C ARG A 115 5.37 7.94 21.36
N HIS A 116 5.51 9.16 20.83
CA HIS A 116 4.96 9.55 19.53
C HIS A 116 5.64 8.79 18.39
N ILE A 117 6.97 8.72 18.43
CA ILE A 117 7.76 7.94 17.47
C ILE A 117 7.40 6.46 17.57
N ALA A 118 7.28 5.92 18.79
CA ALA A 118 6.83 4.55 19.00
C ALA A 118 5.43 4.29 18.44
N TRP A 119 4.50 5.25 18.57
CA TRP A 119 3.17 5.17 17.97
C TRP A 119 3.23 5.08 16.44
N LEU A 120 4.04 5.89 15.76
CA LEU A 120 4.19 5.86 14.30
C LEU A 120 4.61 4.46 13.81
N TYR A 121 5.63 3.89 14.44
CA TYR A 121 6.12 2.55 14.09
C TYR A 121 5.12 1.45 14.44
N THR A 122 4.41 1.59 15.57
CA THR A 122 3.36 0.65 15.96
C THR A 122 2.19 0.67 14.97
N LEU A 123 1.74 1.86 14.56
CA LEU A 123 0.66 2.02 13.58
C LEU A 123 1.04 1.43 12.23
N ARG A 124 2.26 1.71 11.75
CA ARG A 124 2.80 1.08 10.53
C ARG A 124 2.69 -0.43 10.59
N ASP A 125 3.10 -1.04 11.70
CA ASP A 125 3.08 -2.48 11.85
C ASP A 125 1.68 -3.06 11.89
N GLN A 126 0.77 -2.41 12.60
CA GLN A 126 -0.64 -2.78 12.59
C GLN A 126 -1.21 -2.79 11.17
N LEU A 127 -0.81 -1.84 10.32
CA LEU A 127 -1.25 -1.74 8.93
C LEU A 127 -0.55 -2.74 8.00
N LEU A 128 0.62 -3.25 8.37
CA LEU A 128 1.34 -4.29 7.62
C LEU A 128 0.79 -5.70 7.88
N ILE A 129 0.11 -5.93 9.01
CA ILE A 129 -0.50 -7.23 9.31
C ILE A 129 -1.56 -7.53 8.24
N PRO A 130 -1.45 -8.65 7.52
CA PRO A 130 -2.40 -9.00 6.47
C PRO A 130 -3.77 -9.35 7.07
N THR A 131 -4.83 -8.87 6.42
CA THR A 131 -6.22 -9.21 6.77
C THR A 131 -6.76 -10.33 5.88
N GLU A 132 -7.86 -10.98 6.29
CA GLU A 132 -8.44 -12.15 5.59
C GLU A 132 -8.79 -11.90 4.12
N TRP A 133 -9.05 -10.63 3.77
CA TRP A 133 -9.47 -10.23 2.45
C TRP A 133 -8.31 -9.97 1.50
N GLU A 134 -7.10 -9.75 2.04
CA GLU A 134 -5.88 -9.61 1.24
C GLU A 134 -5.55 -10.96 0.61
N HIS A 135 -4.96 -10.96 -0.59
CA HIS A 135 -4.75 -12.11 -1.49
C HIS A 135 -3.94 -13.31 -0.94
N MET A 136 -3.71 -13.39 0.37
CA MET A 136 -3.05 -14.52 1.01
C MET A 136 -3.97 -15.73 1.28
N SER A 137 -5.30 -15.62 1.17
CA SER A 137 -6.18 -16.80 1.31
C SER A 137 -6.18 -17.76 0.11
N LEU A 138 -5.55 -17.38 -1.01
CA LEU A 138 -5.28 -18.26 -2.17
C LEU A 138 -4.01 -19.13 -2.00
N GLU A 139 -3.32 -19.05 -0.86
CA GLU A 139 -2.15 -19.89 -0.54
C GLU A 139 -2.44 -21.40 -0.52
N ARG A 140 -3.71 -21.81 -0.43
CA ARG A 140 -4.07 -23.23 -0.28
C ARG A 140 -3.75 -24.12 -1.50
N HIS A 141 -3.51 -23.55 -2.69
CA HIS A 141 -3.17 -24.35 -3.90
C HIS A 141 -1.80 -24.03 -4.55
N PHE A 142 -1.22 -22.84 -4.34
CA PHE A 142 0.04 -22.41 -4.96
C PHE A 142 1.05 -21.78 -3.97
N GLY A 143 0.98 -22.16 -2.69
CA GLY A 143 1.56 -21.43 -1.55
C GLY A 143 3.09 -21.21 -1.53
N SER A 144 3.91 -22.02 -2.19
CA SER A 144 5.39 -21.88 -2.07
C SER A 144 6.01 -20.85 -3.05
N ILE A 145 5.35 -20.58 -4.18
CA ILE A 145 5.87 -19.70 -5.24
C ILE A 145 5.47 -18.23 -4.96
N ASN A 146 4.27 -18.00 -4.43
CA ASN A 146 3.77 -16.65 -4.14
C ASN A 146 4.44 -15.99 -2.92
N PHE A 147 4.83 -16.78 -1.91
CA PHE A 147 5.60 -16.28 -0.75
C PHE A 147 6.99 -15.77 -1.17
N LYS A 148 7.67 -16.45 -2.10
CA LYS A 148 8.94 -16.00 -2.70
C LYS A 148 8.75 -14.75 -3.57
N ARG A 149 7.63 -14.61 -4.29
CA ARG A 149 7.30 -13.41 -5.07
C ARG A 149 6.97 -12.21 -4.18
N HIS A 150 6.20 -12.36 -3.10
CA HIS A 150 6.00 -11.31 -2.08
C HIS A 150 7.34 -10.83 -1.51
N ARG A 151 8.29 -11.75 -1.30
CA ARG A 151 9.66 -11.43 -0.87
C ARG A 151 10.52 -10.76 -1.96
N GLN A 152 10.24 -10.99 -3.25
CA GLN A 152 10.91 -10.32 -4.37
C GLN A 152 10.31 -8.94 -4.70
N ILE A 153 9.00 -8.74 -4.48
CA ILE A 153 8.33 -7.43 -4.61
C ILE A 153 8.72 -6.49 -3.45
N LYS A 154 9.15 -7.03 -2.29
CA LYS A 154 9.94 -6.33 -1.27
C LYS A 154 11.38 -6.00 -1.75
N ALA A 155 11.53 -5.45 -2.96
CA ALA A 155 12.69 -4.78 -3.57
C ALA A 155 14.12 -4.93 -2.94
N GLY A 156 14.54 -6.13 -2.52
CA GLY A 156 15.84 -6.34 -1.86
C GLY A 156 16.00 -5.65 -0.48
N PHE A 157 14.90 -5.25 0.14
CA PHE A 157 14.89 -4.65 1.47
C PHE A 157 14.89 -5.78 2.53
N PRO A 158 15.81 -5.79 3.53
CA PRO A 158 15.79 -6.80 4.60
C PRO A 158 14.43 -6.86 5.29
N ASP A 159 14.14 -7.93 6.02
CA ASP A 159 12.84 -8.06 6.69
C ASP A 159 12.70 -6.96 7.77
N TYR A 160 12.06 -5.84 7.39
CA TYR A 160 11.81 -4.67 8.24
C TYR A 160 10.56 -4.86 9.11
N SER A 161 10.26 -6.11 9.47
CA SER A 161 9.42 -6.52 10.60
C SER A 161 10.06 -6.20 11.96
N ARG A 162 11.20 -5.51 11.98
CA ARG A 162 12.03 -5.15 13.14
C ARG A 162 11.49 -3.96 13.97
N THR A 163 10.19 -3.79 14.05
CA THR A 163 9.58 -2.79 14.94
C THR A 163 9.91 -2.97 16.41
N PRO A 164 10.15 -4.20 16.94
CA PRO A 164 10.68 -4.36 18.28
C PRO A 164 12.01 -3.63 18.51
N LEU A 165 12.86 -3.47 17.49
CA LEU A 165 14.13 -2.73 17.62
C LEU A 165 13.89 -1.22 17.78
N PHE A 166 12.93 -0.66 17.04
CA PHE A 166 12.61 0.76 17.13
C PHE A 166 11.83 1.08 18.40
N GLN A 167 10.86 0.25 18.77
CA GLN A 167 10.09 0.43 20.00
C GLN A 167 10.98 0.33 21.25
N LYS A 168 11.92 -0.63 21.31
CA LYS A 168 12.87 -0.73 22.43
C LYS A 168 13.83 0.46 22.56
N ARG A 169 14.01 1.25 21.50
CA ARG A 169 14.82 2.47 21.55
C ARG A 169 14.08 3.62 22.25
N TYR A 170 12.76 3.68 22.09
CA TYR A 170 11.94 4.84 22.49
C TYR A 170 11.01 4.57 23.67
N LEU A 171 10.65 3.31 23.92
CA LEU A 171 9.87 2.88 25.06
C LEU A 171 10.78 2.30 26.14
N SER A 172 10.37 2.47 27.40
CA SER A 172 10.95 1.71 28.51
C SER A 172 10.63 0.22 28.38
N ASP A 173 11.47 -0.66 28.95
CA ASP A 173 11.23 -2.12 28.91
C ASP A 173 9.85 -2.47 29.47
N ASP A 174 9.44 -1.82 30.57
CA ASP A 174 8.12 -2.00 31.18
C ASP A 174 6.97 -1.61 30.23
N GLU A 175 7.10 -0.48 29.51
CA GLU A 175 6.09 -0.05 28.53
C GLU A 175 6.06 -0.95 27.30
N PHE A 176 7.21 -1.49 26.88
CA PHE A 176 7.31 -2.41 25.77
C PHE A 176 6.60 -3.74 26.07
N GLU A 177 6.75 -4.29 27.28
CA GLU A 177 6.05 -5.52 27.72
C GLU A 177 4.52 -5.38 27.75
N LEU A 178 3.99 -4.15 27.87
CA LEU A 178 2.55 -3.91 27.84
C LEU A 178 1.94 -4.15 26.45
N GLN A 179 2.74 -4.21 25.39
CA GLN A 179 2.24 -4.43 24.03
C GLN A 179 1.41 -5.71 23.92
N GLU A 180 1.79 -6.79 24.61
CA GLU A 180 1.06 -8.06 24.60
C GLU A 180 -0.29 -7.98 25.34
N LYS A 181 -0.45 -7.02 26.24
CA LYS A 181 -1.66 -6.88 27.08
C LYS A 181 -2.76 -6.06 26.39
N TYR A 182 -2.39 -5.21 25.43
CA TYR A 182 -3.34 -4.31 24.76
C TYR A 182 -3.67 -4.77 23.34
N LYS A 183 -4.97 -4.93 23.03
CA LYS A 183 -5.44 -5.26 21.67
C LYS A 183 -5.04 -4.21 20.63
N ASN A 184 -5.08 -2.92 21.00
CA ASN A 184 -4.62 -1.82 20.16
C ASN A 184 -3.58 -0.99 20.91
N PHE A 185 -2.32 -1.42 20.82
CA PHE A 185 -1.21 -0.76 21.49
C PHE A 185 -0.94 0.66 20.96
N ALA A 186 -1.17 0.92 19.67
CA ALA A 186 -1.04 2.27 19.11
C ALA A 186 -1.99 3.27 19.80
N THR A 187 -3.27 2.92 19.97
CA THR A 187 -4.23 3.76 20.71
C THR A 187 -3.81 3.97 22.17
N TYR A 188 -3.25 2.94 22.81
CA TYR A 188 -2.74 3.05 24.17
C TYR A 188 -1.61 4.10 24.28
N LEU A 189 -0.69 4.15 23.32
CA LEU A 189 0.41 5.12 23.31
C LEU A 189 -0.10 6.57 23.25
N ILE A 190 -1.05 6.88 22.36
CA ILE A 190 -1.66 8.23 22.31
C ILE A 190 -2.39 8.53 23.63
N SER A 191 -3.12 7.57 24.19
CA SER A 191 -3.81 7.75 25.47
C SER A 191 -2.85 8.02 26.62
N LYS A 192 -1.68 7.38 26.62
CA LYS A 192 -0.63 7.61 27.60
C LYS A 192 -0.05 9.03 27.45
N GLN A 193 0.25 9.48 26.23
CA GLN A 193 0.68 10.86 25.98
C GLN A 193 -0.32 11.89 26.50
N ALA A 194 -1.63 11.67 26.32
CA ALA A 194 -2.67 12.58 26.84
C ALA A 194 -2.62 12.72 28.38
N LYS A 195 -2.30 11.62 29.09
CA LYS A 195 -2.10 11.65 30.54
C LYS A 195 -0.87 12.46 30.93
N ASP A 196 0.20 12.36 30.17
CA ASP A 196 1.44 13.10 30.42
C ASP A 196 1.27 14.60 30.14
N LEU A 197 0.52 14.96 29.10
CA LEU A 197 0.12 16.36 28.85
C LEU A 197 -0.74 16.92 29.99
N SER A 198 -1.70 16.13 30.49
CA SER A 198 -2.49 16.51 31.67
C SER A 198 -1.61 16.69 32.90
N HIS A 199 -0.53 15.92 33.03
CA HIS A 199 0.46 16.09 34.09
C HIS A 199 1.21 17.41 33.95
N LEU A 200 1.72 17.74 32.76
CA LEU A 200 2.36 19.05 32.48
C LEU A 200 1.43 20.21 32.86
N LYS A 201 0.15 20.10 32.50
CA LYS A 201 -0.87 21.09 32.86
C LYS A 201 -1.06 21.24 34.38
N ARG A 202 -1.17 20.13 35.12
CA ARG A 202 -1.34 20.16 36.59
C ARG A 202 -0.16 20.79 37.32
N HIS A 203 1.04 20.67 36.76
CA HIS A 203 2.25 21.30 37.27
C HIS A 203 2.44 22.74 36.77
N ASN A 204 1.42 23.32 36.11
CA ASN A 204 1.44 24.66 35.50
C ASN A 204 2.57 24.87 34.48
N VAL A 205 3.10 23.78 33.88
CA VAL A 205 4.13 23.84 32.83
C VAL A 205 3.57 24.39 31.52
N ILE A 206 2.30 24.09 31.27
CA ILE A 206 1.55 24.58 30.12
C ILE A 206 0.23 25.18 30.59
N THR A 207 -0.21 26.21 29.89
CA THR A 207 -1.49 26.88 30.08
C THR A 207 -2.66 26.04 29.57
N ASP A 208 -3.89 26.40 29.94
CA ASP A 208 -5.09 25.73 29.42
C ASP A 208 -5.19 25.85 27.88
N PHE A 209 -4.77 26.98 27.31
CA PHE A 209 -4.76 27.20 25.87
C PHE A 209 -3.75 26.30 25.16
N GLU A 210 -2.53 26.21 25.66
CA GLU A 210 -1.49 25.34 25.11
C GLU A 210 -1.87 23.86 25.22
N HIS A 211 -2.45 23.44 26.35
CA HIS A 211 -2.98 22.10 26.52
C HIS A 211 -4.10 21.79 25.51
N MET A 212 -5.00 22.74 25.24
CA MET A 212 -6.05 22.57 24.23
C MET A 212 -5.48 22.40 22.82
N GLN A 213 -4.43 23.15 22.45
CA GLN A 213 -3.78 23.02 21.14
C GLN A 213 -3.11 21.64 20.98
N LEU A 214 -2.40 21.18 22.02
CA LEU A 214 -1.79 19.84 22.00
C LEU A 214 -2.85 18.72 21.95
N GLN A 215 -3.96 18.88 22.67
CA GLN A 215 -5.08 17.94 22.64
C GLN A 215 -5.73 17.87 21.25
N THR A 216 -5.82 19.00 20.52
CA THR A 216 -6.30 19.01 19.13
C THR A 216 -5.44 18.12 18.25
N CYS A 217 -4.11 18.22 18.33
CA CYS A 217 -3.21 17.32 17.59
C CYS A 217 -3.39 15.85 17.98
N GLN A 218 -3.62 15.55 19.27
CA GLN A 218 -3.89 14.17 19.70
C GLN A 218 -5.19 13.61 19.12
N ASN A 219 -6.23 14.44 19.04
CA ASN A 219 -7.49 14.05 18.40
C ASN A 219 -7.26 13.78 16.91
N ASP A 220 -6.48 14.62 16.22
CA ASP A 220 -6.10 14.38 14.82
C ASP A 220 -5.38 13.04 14.65
N PHE A 221 -4.47 12.66 15.57
CA PHE A 221 -3.79 11.36 15.50
C PHE A 221 -4.76 10.18 15.63
N TYR A 222 -5.77 10.27 16.51
CA TYR A 222 -6.83 9.25 16.59
C TYR A 222 -7.65 9.19 15.30
N ASP A 223 -8.00 10.34 14.72
CA ASP A 223 -8.76 10.41 13.48
C ASP A 223 -7.97 9.79 12.32
N TYR A 224 -6.68 10.11 12.18
CA TYR A 224 -5.82 9.54 11.14
C TYR A 224 -5.60 8.04 11.33
N GLN A 225 -5.40 7.58 12.57
CA GLN A 225 -5.32 6.16 12.88
C GLN A 225 -6.63 5.44 12.50
N GLY A 226 -7.78 5.98 12.90
CA GLY A 226 -9.09 5.39 12.59
C GLY A 226 -9.37 5.34 11.08
N GLN A 227 -8.99 6.39 10.33
CA GLN A 227 -9.09 6.43 8.88
C GLN A 227 -8.19 5.37 8.22
N ALA A 228 -6.95 5.23 8.64
CA ALA A 228 -6.04 4.21 8.11
C ALA A 228 -6.52 2.79 8.44
N GLU A 229 -6.98 2.55 9.67
CA GLU A 229 -7.57 1.27 10.07
C GLU A 229 -8.82 0.93 9.24
N ARG A 230 -9.65 1.93 8.91
CA ARG A 230 -10.83 1.73 8.05
C ARG A 230 -10.43 1.27 6.64
N ILE A 231 -9.44 1.92 6.03
CA ILE A 231 -8.91 1.50 4.72
C ILE A 231 -8.36 0.07 4.78
N LYS A 232 -7.66 -0.29 5.86
CA LYS A 232 -7.10 -1.64 6.03
C LYS A 232 -8.17 -2.70 6.32
N LYS A 233 -9.19 -2.42 7.13
CA LYS A 233 -10.19 -3.41 7.56
C LYS A 233 -11.32 -3.59 6.55
N PHE A 234 -11.70 -2.54 5.82
CA PHE A 234 -12.86 -2.55 4.93
C PHE A 234 -12.42 -2.46 3.46
N PRO A 235 -12.32 -3.60 2.75
CA PRO A 235 -12.04 -3.62 1.32
C PRO A 235 -13.24 -3.10 0.52
N SER A 236 -13.04 -2.85 -0.77
CA SER A 236 -14.16 -2.53 -1.66
C SER A 236 -15.10 -3.75 -1.73
N PRO A 237 -16.41 -3.56 -1.99
CA PRO A 237 -17.35 -4.67 -1.93
C PRO A 237 -16.92 -5.80 -2.88
N ARG A 238 -16.73 -7.01 -2.32
CA ARG A 238 -16.04 -8.12 -3.00
C ARG A 238 -16.72 -8.60 -4.27
N GLN A 239 -18.03 -8.38 -4.37
CA GLN A 239 -18.79 -8.65 -5.58
C GLN A 239 -18.23 -7.86 -6.78
N PHE A 240 -17.81 -6.61 -6.57
CA PHE A 240 -17.16 -5.81 -7.62
C PHE A 240 -15.75 -6.30 -7.93
N ALA A 241 -14.94 -6.58 -6.90
CA ALA A 241 -13.56 -7.01 -7.08
C ALA A 241 -13.45 -8.35 -7.85
N ASN A 242 -14.28 -9.34 -7.49
CA ASN A 242 -14.27 -10.67 -8.11
C ASN A 242 -14.90 -10.69 -9.51
N SER A 243 -15.93 -9.88 -9.75
CA SER A 243 -16.59 -9.83 -11.06
C SER A 243 -15.66 -9.32 -12.16
N GLY A 244 -14.80 -8.33 -11.85
CA GLY A 244 -13.82 -7.80 -12.81
C GLY A 244 -12.90 -8.87 -13.37
N PHE A 245 -12.29 -9.65 -12.48
CA PHE A 245 -11.44 -10.76 -12.87
C PHE A 245 -12.15 -11.77 -13.77
N ILE A 246 -13.38 -12.18 -13.40
CA ILE A 246 -14.19 -13.12 -14.19
C ILE A 246 -14.47 -12.57 -15.59
N PHE A 247 -14.90 -11.30 -15.69
CA PHE A 247 -15.22 -10.68 -16.97
C PHE A 247 -14.00 -10.56 -17.89
N ILE A 248 -12.83 -10.24 -17.34
CA ILE A 248 -11.58 -10.20 -18.10
C ILE A 248 -11.18 -11.58 -18.60
N VAL A 249 -11.27 -12.61 -17.75
CA VAL A 249 -10.97 -13.99 -18.15
C VAL A 249 -11.89 -14.45 -19.29
N ILE A 250 -13.20 -14.21 -19.16
CA ILE A 250 -14.17 -14.50 -20.22
C ILE A 250 -13.80 -13.76 -21.52
N PHE A 251 -13.55 -12.45 -21.42
CA PHE A 251 -13.19 -11.64 -22.58
C PHE A 251 -11.92 -12.14 -23.28
N ILE A 252 -10.86 -12.45 -22.53
CA ILE A 252 -9.59 -12.93 -23.09
C ILE A 252 -9.74 -14.29 -23.76
N ILE A 253 -10.57 -15.17 -23.20
CA ILE A 253 -10.86 -16.48 -23.82
C ILE A 253 -11.59 -16.29 -25.16
N LEU A 254 -12.54 -15.35 -25.21
CA LEU A 254 -13.34 -15.06 -26.41
C LEU A 254 -12.57 -14.26 -27.48
N LEU A 255 -11.57 -13.47 -27.08
CA LEU A 255 -10.83 -12.56 -27.95
C LEU A 255 -10.28 -13.22 -29.23
N PRO A 256 -9.51 -14.32 -29.19
CA PRO A 256 -9.01 -14.96 -30.41
C PRO A 256 -10.13 -15.57 -31.27
N LEU A 257 -11.24 -16.01 -30.67
CA LEU A 257 -12.37 -16.60 -31.41
C LEU A 257 -13.09 -15.57 -32.29
N GLY A 258 -13.12 -14.30 -31.89
CA GLY A 258 -13.75 -13.25 -32.69
C GLY A 258 -12.78 -12.50 -33.61
N LEU A 259 -11.49 -12.44 -33.29
CA LEU A 259 -10.50 -11.79 -34.14
C LEU A 259 -10.02 -12.69 -35.29
N VAL A 260 -9.94 -14.01 -35.10
CA VAL A 260 -9.40 -14.92 -36.12
C VAL A 260 -10.16 -14.86 -37.46
N SER A 261 -11.49 -14.70 -37.43
CA SER A 261 -12.32 -14.57 -38.63
C SER A 261 -12.15 -13.25 -39.38
N GLU A 262 -11.73 -12.19 -38.68
CA GLU A 262 -11.47 -10.89 -39.31
C GLU A 262 -10.09 -10.86 -39.95
N PHE A 263 -9.11 -11.45 -39.28
CA PHE A 263 -7.75 -11.58 -39.79
C PHE A 263 -7.67 -12.58 -40.95
N SER A 264 -8.51 -13.62 -40.99
CA SER A 264 -8.55 -14.56 -42.12
C SER A 264 -8.98 -13.92 -43.44
N LYS A 265 -9.74 -12.82 -43.40
CA LYS A 265 -10.11 -12.04 -44.60
C LYS A 265 -8.90 -11.40 -45.29
N LEU A 266 -7.78 -11.25 -44.59
CA LEU A 266 -6.52 -10.72 -45.14
C LEU A 266 -5.67 -11.81 -45.84
N GLY A 267 -6.14 -13.07 -45.81
CA GLY A 267 -5.45 -14.25 -46.33
C GLY A 267 -4.84 -15.11 -45.23
N ASP A 268 -4.20 -16.22 -45.62
CA ASP A 268 -3.68 -17.25 -44.70
C ASP A 268 -2.64 -16.72 -43.71
N TRP A 269 -1.80 -15.76 -44.14
CA TRP A 269 -0.82 -15.10 -43.28
C TRP A 269 -1.47 -14.22 -42.20
N GLY A 270 -2.69 -13.74 -42.47
CA GLY A 270 -3.46 -12.91 -41.54
C GLY A 270 -3.83 -13.69 -40.28
N ILE A 271 -4.20 -14.97 -40.41
CA ILE A 271 -4.56 -15.86 -39.30
C ILE A 271 -3.43 -15.92 -38.25
N TRP A 272 -2.19 -16.10 -38.70
CA TRP A 272 -1.02 -16.13 -37.81
C TRP A 272 -0.70 -14.76 -37.21
N THR A 273 -0.99 -13.69 -37.95
CA THR A 273 -0.84 -12.31 -37.48
C THR A 273 -1.86 -11.95 -36.39
N CYS A 274 -2.98 -12.66 -36.28
CA CYS A 274 -3.95 -12.49 -35.20
C CYS A 274 -3.34 -12.71 -33.81
N ILE A 275 -2.39 -13.66 -33.68
CA ILE A 275 -1.78 -14.07 -32.41
C ILE A 275 -1.16 -12.88 -31.65
N PRO A 276 -0.20 -12.12 -32.21
CA PRO A 276 0.40 -10.99 -31.49
C PRO A 276 -0.62 -9.92 -31.10
N PHE A 277 -1.65 -9.67 -31.91
CA PHE A 277 -2.71 -8.71 -31.56
C PHE A 277 -3.55 -9.19 -30.37
N CYS A 278 -3.98 -10.45 -30.36
CA CYS A 278 -4.70 -11.03 -29.23
C CYS A 278 -3.85 -11.00 -27.94
N VAL A 279 -2.56 -11.32 -28.05
CA VAL A 279 -1.64 -11.30 -26.92
C VAL A 279 -1.48 -9.88 -26.38
N ILE A 280 -1.26 -8.88 -27.23
CA ILE A 280 -1.11 -7.48 -26.79
C ILE A 280 -2.39 -6.98 -26.10
N VAL A 281 -3.56 -7.18 -26.71
CA VAL A 281 -4.83 -6.72 -26.14
C VAL A 281 -5.13 -7.45 -24.83
N GLY A 282 -5.02 -8.78 -24.79
CA GLY A 282 -5.25 -9.54 -23.56
C GLY A 282 -4.28 -9.15 -22.45
N TRP A 283 -3.02 -8.88 -22.79
CA TRP A 283 -2.00 -8.44 -21.84
C TRP A 283 -2.30 -7.06 -21.26
N ILE A 284 -2.84 -6.12 -22.06
CA ILE A 284 -3.29 -4.80 -21.58
C ILE A 284 -4.38 -4.97 -20.52
N TYR A 285 -5.42 -5.77 -20.78
CA TYR A 285 -6.49 -5.99 -19.79
C TYR A 285 -5.99 -6.64 -18.50
N ILE A 286 -5.05 -7.59 -18.59
CA ILE A 286 -4.43 -8.21 -17.41
C ILE A 286 -3.64 -7.18 -16.61
N ILE A 287 -2.83 -6.35 -17.27
CA ILE A 287 -2.09 -5.29 -16.56
C ILE A 287 -3.05 -4.34 -15.85
N MET A 288 -4.12 -3.91 -16.52
CA MET A 288 -5.10 -3.01 -15.91
C MET A 288 -5.72 -3.63 -14.66
N GLU A 289 -6.08 -4.92 -14.72
CA GLU A 289 -6.62 -5.65 -13.56
C GLU A 289 -5.62 -5.76 -12.42
N LEU A 290 -4.39 -6.18 -12.72
CA LEU A 290 -3.34 -6.33 -11.72
C LEU A 290 -3.01 -4.98 -11.07
N VAL A 291 -2.87 -3.91 -11.84
CA VAL A 291 -2.58 -2.57 -11.29
C VAL A 291 -3.69 -2.10 -10.38
N GLY A 292 -4.97 -2.29 -10.77
CA GLY A 292 -6.10 -1.97 -9.91
C GLY A 292 -6.10 -2.78 -8.62
N ASP A 293 -5.85 -4.09 -8.72
CA ASP A 293 -5.84 -5.01 -7.59
C ASP A 293 -4.70 -4.74 -6.60
N TYR A 294 -3.48 -4.52 -7.08
CA TYR A 294 -2.34 -4.14 -6.24
C TYR A 294 -2.51 -2.75 -5.61
N SER A 295 -3.28 -1.85 -6.24
CA SER A 295 -3.55 -0.52 -5.68
C SER A 295 -4.65 -0.52 -4.62
N GLU A 296 -5.43 -1.61 -4.48
CA GLU A 296 -6.55 -1.69 -3.54
C GLU A 296 -6.09 -1.73 -2.06
N ASN A 297 -4.90 -2.32 -1.81
CA ASN A 297 -4.28 -2.40 -0.49
C ASN A 297 -3.01 -1.52 -0.41
N PRO A 298 -3.11 -0.27 0.05
CA PRO A 298 -1.99 0.67 0.04
C PRO A 298 -0.95 0.44 1.14
N PHE A 299 -1.12 -0.59 1.98
CA PHE A 299 -0.31 -0.85 3.17
C PHE A 299 0.40 -2.20 3.17
N GLY A 300 0.37 -2.95 2.07
CA GLY A 300 1.00 -4.29 1.96
C GLY A 300 2.54 -4.30 1.98
N GLY A 301 3.18 -3.13 1.88
CA GLY A 301 4.63 -2.99 1.79
C GLY A 301 5.19 -3.40 0.43
N LEU A 302 4.36 -3.35 -0.61
CA LEU A 302 4.73 -3.61 -2.00
C LEU A 302 5.31 -2.36 -2.67
N MET A 303 5.84 -2.55 -3.88
CA MET A 303 6.42 -1.46 -4.66
C MET A 303 5.42 -0.37 -5.04
N PHE A 304 4.13 -0.67 -5.14
CA PHE A 304 3.07 0.29 -5.48
C PHE A 304 2.48 1.00 -4.25
N ASP A 305 2.80 0.50 -3.06
CA ASP A 305 2.21 0.94 -1.80
C ASP A 305 2.89 2.21 -1.28
N ILE A 306 2.28 2.80 -0.27
CA ILE A 306 2.81 3.97 0.42
C ILE A 306 4.11 3.58 1.14
N PRO A 307 5.18 4.39 1.05
CA PRO A 307 6.45 4.09 1.67
C PRO A 307 6.39 4.47 3.17
N MET A 308 5.58 3.73 3.94
CA MET A 308 5.32 4.01 5.35
C MET A 308 6.60 4.05 6.17
N LEU A 309 7.59 3.21 5.88
CA LEU A 309 8.83 3.16 6.67
C LEU A 309 9.66 4.42 6.44
N SER A 310 9.84 4.85 5.19
CA SER A 310 10.50 6.10 4.85
C SER A 310 9.79 7.28 5.48
N ILE A 311 8.46 7.30 5.48
CA ILE A 311 7.68 8.38 6.11
C ILE A 311 7.91 8.39 7.63
N CYS A 312 7.84 7.23 8.29
CA CYS A 312 8.13 7.10 9.72
C CYS A 312 9.55 7.60 10.05
N ARG A 313 10.56 7.21 9.25
CA ARG A 313 11.95 7.63 9.42
C ARG A 313 12.11 9.14 9.24
N THR A 314 11.46 9.75 8.25
CA THR A 314 11.48 11.20 8.07
C THR A 314 10.90 11.90 9.29
N ILE A 315 9.74 11.46 9.78
CA ILE A 315 9.13 12.04 10.98
C ILE A 315 10.06 11.85 12.19
N GLU A 316 10.58 10.64 12.41
CA GLU A 316 11.53 10.34 13.49
C GLU A 316 12.72 11.32 13.49
N ILE A 317 13.39 11.52 12.35
CA ILE A 317 14.51 12.46 12.23
C ILE A 317 14.07 13.88 12.58
N ASP A 318 12.96 14.35 12.01
CA ASP A 318 12.46 15.72 12.26
C ASP A 318 12.15 15.93 13.75
N LEU A 319 11.50 14.97 14.41
CA LEU A 319 11.10 15.10 15.81
C LEU A 319 12.30 15.09 16.74
N LEU A 320 13.28 14.21 16.49
CA LEU A 320 14.54 14.17 17.25
C LEU A 320 15.32 15.48 17.11
N GLN A 321 15.37 16.05 15.89
CA GLN A 321 15.99 17.35 15.67
C GLN A 321 15.28 18.48 16.41
N ILE A 322 13.94 18.50 16.45
CA ILE A 322 13.17 19.53 17.16
C ILE A 322 13.45 19.50 18.68
N ILE A 323 13.64 18.32 19.27
CA ILE A 323 13.98 18.19 20.70
C ILE A 323 15.48 18.36 21.01
N GLY A 324 16.30 18.65 19.99
CA GLY A 324 17.72 18.93 20.12
C GLY A 324 18.64 17.70 20.15
N GLU A 325 18.17 16.54 19.69
CA GLU A 325 18.99 15.33 19.56
C GLU A 325 19.62 15.25 18.18
N HIS A 326 20.88 15.68 18.08
CA HIS A 326 21.62 15.71 16.81
C HIS A 326 22.67 14.60 16.66
N ASP A 327 23.13 14.02 17.77
CA ASP A 327 24.30 13.12 17.78
C ASP A 327 23.98 11.68 17.32
N ASP A 328 22.74 11.22 17.49
CA ASP A 328 22.31 9.84 17.21
C ASP A 328 21.09 9.82 16.27
N LEU A 329 21.14 10.63 15.21
CA LEU A 329 20.08 10.65 14.20
C LEU A 329 20.17 9.42 13.28
N PRO A 330 19.07 8.69 13.09
CA PRO A 330 19.06 7.57 12.17
C PRO A 330 19.17 8.03 10.72
N GLU A 331 19.82 7.25 9.85
CA GLU A 331 19.97 7.61 8.44
C GLU A 331 18.60 7.65 7.71
N PRO A 332 18.38 8.60 6.78
CA PRO A 332 17.18 8.63 5.96
C PRO A 332 17.10 7.39 5.07
N ILE A 333 15.89 6.88 4.87
CA ILE A 333 15.68 5.71 4.02
C ILE A 333 15.61 6.16 2.56
N GLY A 334 16.66 5.84 1.80
CA GLY A 334 16.72 6.08 0.37
C GLY A 334 16.00 5.01 -0.45
N SER A 335 15.68 5.37 -1.69
CA SER A 335 15.17 4.42 -2.70
C SER A 335 16.24 3.37 -3.03
N LYS A 336 15.89 2.08 -3.01
CA LYS A 336 16.73 0.99 -3.53
C LYS A 336 16.08 0.39 -4.75
N ASN A 337 16.85 0.25 -5.83
CA ASN A 337 16.35 -0.27 -7.12
C ASN A 337 15.11 0.48 -7.66
N GLY A 338 15.00 1.78 -7.36
CA GLY A 338 13.87 2.61 -7.79
C GLY A 338 12.59 2.43 -6.97
N VAL A 339 12.65 1.74 -5.83
CA VAL A 339 11.54 1.56 -4.90
C VAL A 339 11.91 2.12 -3.54
N LEU A 340 10.98 2.90 -2.97
CA LEU A 340 11.00 3.41 -1.61
C LEU A 340 10.00 2.62 -0.76
N ILE A 341 10.33 2.28 0.47
CA ILE A 341 9.49 1.50 1.40
C ILE A 341 9.15 2.33 2.63
#